data_AF-A0A3B9T3M1-F1
#
_entry.id   AF-A0A3B9T3M1-F1
#
_cell.length_a   1.000
_cell.length_b   1.000
_cell.length_c   1.000
_cell.angle_alpha   90.00
_cell.angle_beta   90.00
_cell.angle_gamma   90.00
#
_symmetry.space_group_name_H-M   'P 1'
#
loop_
_entity.id
_entity.type
_entity.pdbx_description
1 polymer ?
#
loop_
_entity_poly.entity_id
_entity_poly.type
_entity_poly.pdbx_seq_one_letter_code
_entity_poly.pdbx_strand_id
1 'polypeptide(L)'
;MINMSNPAASGSGKGKHMEQTTKKPTALLLGGGGAKGSFQIGAWQALAEAGLLTEIRMAAGCSVGALNAVLFALGDWQFAKQIWEQIQPSDLLAKGADGAFFSREGLIRILDTLPLENLRTSPVRVTVSVHDIANNQARFYELNDLPRDEMRTLLLASSAIPRIYTAEYYQGRQLMDGGVTPEGDLCIAPAYENGHRNMLMISLRPKLSLYGGTSVGNGNLTEEYPDADFMVVKPMRPMGNLLTGTLNFAPERIRVRMQEGYSDAKNFLSGMRIRPQTPEEMNAVLTEKMQRLFPNGRILEMFLQKYGGRLAPNVPLPTLGGNVWYDNVFEVDGWRLQQQRTAGLQSHYRFLDPQNVRAGWVLQPQQLLDTLAEYEAALELERNR
;
A
#
# COMPACT_ATOMS: atom_id res chain seq x y z
N MET A 1 43.42 -7.32 -50.37
CA MET A 1 44.81 -6.98 -49.99
C MET A 1 44.91 -5.46 -50.06
N ILE A 2 45.32 -4.64 -49.10
CA ILE A 2 45.91 -4.76 -47.75
C ILE A 2 45.46 -3.50 -46.96
N ASN A 3 45.55 -3.63 -45.65
CA ASN A 3 45.00 -2.84 -44.55
C ASN A 3 45.93 -1.68 -44.09
N MET A 4 45.41 -0.87 -43.15
CA MET A 4 46.09 -0.01 -42.14
C MET A 4 46.52 1.40 -42.61
N SER A 5 46.37 2.50 -41.85
CA SER A 5 46.24 2.72 -40.40
C SER A 5 45.69 4.12 -40.07
N ASN A 6 45.08 4.22 -38.89
CA ASN A 6 44.57 5.40 -38.16
C ASN A 6 45.63 6.51 -37.91
N PRO A 7 45.21 7.73 -37.56
CA PRO A 7 45.65 8.26 -36.26
C PRO A 7 44.52 8.89 -35.43
N ALA A 8 44.58 8.60 -34.13
CA ALA A 8 43.75 9.20 -33.09
C ALA A 8 44.38 10.48 -32.52
N ALA A 9 43.56 11.50 -32.24
CA ALA A 9 43.68 12.45 -31.11
C ALA A 9 42.45 13.39 -31.16
N SER A 10 41.46 13.18 -30.28
CA SER A 10 41.28 13.91 -29.00
C SER A 10 40.33 15.11 -29.12
N GLY A 11 39.06 14.89 -28.77
CA GLY A 11 38.06 15.94 -28.59
C GLY A 11 37.05 15.47 -27.54
N SER A 12 37.29 15.90 -26.31
CA SER A 12 36.49 15.60 -25.12
C SER A 12 35.08 16.18 -25.21
N GLY A 13 34.09 15.30 -25.35
CA GLY A 13 32.68 15.62 -25.15
C GLY A 13 32.02 14.46 -24.44
N LYS A 14 32.28 14.29 -23.14
CA LYS A 14 31.47 13.42 -22.28
C LYS A 14 30.10 14.08 -22.14
N GLY A 15 29.24 13.87 -23.13
CA GLY A 15 27.81 14.02 -22.98
C GLY A 15 27.41 13.10 -21.83
N LYS A 16 27.05 13.70 -20.69
CA LYS A 16 26.30 12.98 -19.66
C LYS A 16 25.04 12.50 -20.36
N HIS A 17 24.98 11.23 -20.70
CA HIS A 17 23.71 10.57 -20.97
C HIS A 17 22.91 10.74 -19.68
N MET A 18 22.02 11.72 -19.71
CA MET A 18 20.93 11.86 -18.77
C MET A 18 20.10 10.61 -18.99
N GLU A 19 20.33 9.62 -18.14
CA GLU A 19 19.51 8.42 -18.08
C GLU A 19 18.09 8.92 -17.84
N GLN A 20 17.27 8.93 -18.90
CA GLN A 20 15.85 9.19 -18.77
C GLN A 20 15.33 8.09 -17.87
N THR A 21 15.11 8.40 -16.60
CA THR A 21 14.45 7.50 -15.66
C THR A 21 13.05 7.28 -16.21
N THR A 22 12.86 6.24 -17.02
CA THR A 22 11.53 5.81 -17.45
C THR A 22 10.78 5.49 -16.17
N LYS A 23 9.79 6.31 -15.81
CA LYS A 23 8.92 6.05 -14.65
C LYS A 23 8.41 4.61 -14.77
N LYS A 24 8.74 3.78 -13.79
CA LYS A 24 8.28 2.39 -13.75
C LYS A 24 6.74 2.38 -13.70
N PRO A 25 6.05 1.49 -14.43
CA PRO A 25 4.60 1.51 -14.52
C PRO A 25 3.96 1.26 -13.14
N THR A 26 2.91 2.00 -12.82
CA THR A 26 2.26 1.95 -11.50
C THR A 26 1.08 0.98 -11.51
N ALA A 27 0.93 0.20 -10.43
CA ALA A 27 -0.24 -0.61 -10.17
C ALA A 27 -1.08 0.00 -9.04
N LEU A 28 -2.40 0.01 -9.21
CA LEU A 28 -3.38 0.35 -8.18
C LEU A 28 -3.92 -0.92 -7.54
N LEU A 29 -3.72 -1.09 -6.24
CA LEU A 29 -4.09 -2.29 -5.50
C LEU A 29 -5.19 -1.97 -4.49
N LEU A 30 -6.36 -2.62 -4.63
CA LEU A 30 -7.57 -2.30 -3.89
C LEU A 30 -7.97 -3.46 -2.98
N GLY A 31 -7.90 -3.24 -1.67
CA GLY A 31 -8.21 -4.25 -0.67
C GLY A 31 -9.69 -4.64 -0.62
N GLY A 32 -9.97 -5.83 -0.10
CA GLY A 32 -11.32 -6.33 0.14
C GLY A 32 -11.95 -5.74 1.40
N GLY A 33 -13.29 -5.76 1.48
CA GLY A 33 -14.00 -5.20 2.65
C GLY A 33 -15.49 -4.90 2.52
N GLY A 34 -16.17 -5.42 1.49
CA GLY A 34 -17.61 -5.19 1.29
C GLY A 34 -17.97 -3.70 1.24
N ALA A 35 -18.98 -3.28 2.01
CA ALA A 35 -19.46 -1.89 2.06
C ALA A 35 -18.38 -0.85 2.41
N LYS A 36 -17.26 -1.28 2.99
CA LYS A 36 -16.10 -0.42 3.26
C LYS A 36 -15.45 0.10 1.98
N GLY A 37 -15.66 -0.53 0.82
CA GLY A 37 -15.12 -0.11 -0.47
C GLY A 37 -15.53 1.30 -0.90
N SER A 38 -16.59 1.88 -0.34
CA SER A 38 -16.94 3.30 -0.52
C SER A 38 -15.80 4.26 -0.11
N PHE A 39 -14.96 3.86 0.85
CA PHE A 39 -13.73 4.56 1.21
C PHE A 39 -12.77 4.69 0.01
N GLN A 40 -12.63 3.64 -0.81
CA GLN A 40 -11.74 3.64 -1.97
C GLN A 40 -12.18 4.67 -3.02
N ILE A 41 -13.48 4.91 -3.19
CA ILE A 41 -14.01 5.92 -4.12
C ILE A 41 -13.65 7.34 -3.67
N GLY A 42 -13.70 7.60 -2.36
CA GLY A 42 -13.25 8.87 -1.79
C GLY A 42 -11.75 9.08 -1.93
N ALA A 43 -10.97 8.04 -1.62
CA ALA A 43 -9.53 8.06 -1.77
C ALA A 43 -9.12 8.26 -3.24
N TRP A 44 -9.81 7.61 -4.18
CA TRP A 44 -9.64 7.83 -5.61
C TRP A 44 -9.77 9.32 -5.96
N GLN A 45 -10.82 10.00 -5.50
CA GLN A 45 -11.00 11.44 -5.76
C GLN A 45 -9.76 12.26 -5.34
N ALA A 46 -9.30 12.09 -4.11
CA ALA A 46 -8.15 12.85 -3.58
C ALA A 46 -6.84 12.54 -4.35
N LEU A 47 -6.63 11.28 -4.71
CA LEU A 47 -5.46 10.84 -5.49
C LEU A 47 -5.50 11.38 -6.93
N ALA A 48 -6.70 11.49 -7.51
CA ALA A 48 -6.93 12.07 -8.83
C ALA A 48 -6.59 13.57 -8.83
N GLU A 49 -7.09 14.31 -7.85
CA GLU A 49 -6.76 15.74 -7.64
C GLU A 49 -5.26 15.99 -7.46
N ALA A 50 -4.53 15.00 -6.93
CA ALA A 50 -3.09 15.05 -6.76
C ALA A 50 -2.27 14.62 -7.99
N GLY A 51 -2.93 14.17 -9.07
CA GLY A 51 -2.27 13.71 -10.29
C GLY A 51 -1.52 12.39 -10.16
N LEU A 52 -1.80 11.57 -9.15
CA LEU A 52 -1.09 10.30 -8.92
C LEU A 52 -1.60 9.12 -9.75
N LEU A 53 -2.66 9.33 -10.54
CA LEU A 53 -3.37 8.23 -11.21
C LEU A 53 -2.99 8.06 -12.69
N THR A 54 -2.26 9.01 -13.28
CA THR A 54 -1.96 9.03 -14.72
C THR A 54 -1.05 7.89 -15.20
N GLU A 55 -0.20 7.39 -14.31
CA GLU A 55 0.77 6.33 -14.60
C GLU A 55 0.27 4.92 -14.28
N ILE A 56 -0.99 4.80 -13.83
CA ILE A 56 -1.57 3.50 -13.51
C ILE A 56 -1.82 2.75 -14.81
N ARG A 57 -1.20 1.57 -14.94
CA ARG A 57 -1.39 0.65 -16.09
C ARG A 57 -2.04 -0.67 -15.68
N MET A 58 -2.15 -0.92 -14.38
CA MET A 58 -2.83 -2.07 -13.80
C MET A 58 -3.65 -1.63 -12.60
N ALA A 59 -4.88 -2.14 -12.50
CA ALA A 59 -5.68 -2.08 -11.29
C ALA A 59 -6.00 -3.52 -10.86
N ALA A 60 -5.73 -3.87 -9.62
CA ALA A 60 -6.01 -5.18 -9.09
C ALA A 60 -6.77 -5.10 -7.79
N GLY A 61 -7.65 -6.06 -7.54
CA GLY A 61 -8.43 -6.04 -6.32
C GLY A 61 -9.09 -7.36 -5.97
N CYS A 62 -9.57 -7.39 -4.74
CA CYS A 62 -10.25 -8.52 -4.14
C CYS A 62 -11.63 -8.09 -3.65
N SER A 63 -12.68 -8.90 -3.88
CA SER A 63 -14.04 -8.61 -3.41
C SER A 63 -14.50 -7.25 -3.93
N VAL A 64 -14.94 -6.36 -3.03
CA VAL A 64 -15.26 -4.97 -3.41
C VAL A 64 -14.10 -4.23 -4.11
N GLY A 65 -12.85 -4.56 -3.80
CA GLY A 65 -11.68 -3.99 -4.48
C GLY A 65 -11.63 -4.39 -5.96
N ALA A 66 -12.10 -5.59 -6.32
CA ALA A 66 -12.20 -6.03 -7.72
C ALA A 66 -13.25 -5.20 -8.48
N LEU A 67 -14.42 -4.98 -7.87
CA LEU A 67 -15.45 -4.09 -8.44
C LEU A 67 -14.91 -2.67 -8.64
N ASN A 68 -14.23 -2.13 -7.64
CA ASN A 68 -13.65 -0.79 -7.73
C ASN A 68 -12.49 -0.72 -8.73
N ALA A 69 -11.74 -1.80 -8.96
CA ALA A 69 -10.72 -1.87 -10.01
C ALA A 69 -11.33 -1.79 -11.40
N VAL A 70 -12.46 -2.48 -11.63
CA VAL A 70 -13.26 -2.35 -12.86
C VAL A 70 -13.75 -0.91 -13.03
N LEU A 71 -14.40 -0.34 -12.00
CA LEU A 71 -14.89 1.05 -12.05
C LEU A 71 -13.77 2.05 -12.35
N PHE A 72 -12.59 1.85 -11.75
CA PHE A 72 -11.41 2.66 -12.02
C PHE A 72 -10.95 2.56 -13.48
N ALA A 73 -10.86 1.34 -14.02
CA ALA A 73 -10.42 1.11 -15.40
C ALA A 73 -11.42 1.62 -16.46
N LEU A 74 -12.70 1.79 -16.10
CA LEU A 74 -13.69 2.47 -16.93
C LEU A 74 -13.47 3.99 -17.01
N GLY A 75 -12.69 4.57 -16.08
CA GLY A 75 -12.18 5.94 -16.18
C GLY A 75 -13.15 7.05 -15.77
N ASP A 76 -14.36 6.73 -15.32
CA ASP A 76 -15.36 7.70 -14.87
C ASP A 76 -15.60 7.60 -13.36
N TRP A 77 -14.95 8.50 -12.62
CA TRP A 77 -15.12 8.59 -11.17
C TRP A 77 -16.55 9.01 -10.76
N GLN A 78 -17.21 9.88 -11.54
CA GLN A 78 -18.57 10.32 -11.21
C GLN A 78 -19.55 9.16 -11.36
N PHE A 79 -19.40 8.35 -12.42
CA PHE A 79 -20.14 7.11 -12.60
C PHE A 79 -19.90 6.14 -11.44
N ALA A 80 -18.63 5.91 -11.05
CA ALA A 80 -18.29 5.05 -9.91
C ALA A 80 -18.94 5.53 -8.60
N LYS A 81 -18.91 6.84 -8.35
CA LYS A 81 -19.57 7.46 -7.20
C LYS A 81 -21.08 7.24 -7.24
N GLN A 82 -21.73 7.44 -8.39
CA GLN A 82 -23.17 7.23 -8.56
C GLN A 82 -23.57 5.78 -8.30
N ILE A 83 -22.83 4.80 -8.83
CA ILE A 83 -23.06 3.38 -8.56
C ILE A 83 -23.09 3.14 -7.05
N TRP A 84 -22.09 3.63 -6.32
CA TRP A 84 -22.01 3.48 -4.87
C TRP A 84 -23.13 4.19 -4.10
N GLU A 85 -23.54 5.38 -4.52
CA GLU A 85 -24.61 6.14 -3.86
C GLU A 85 -26.00 5.54 -4.06
N GLN A 86 -26.17 4.68 -5.08
CA GLN A 86 -27.43 4.02 -5.39
C GLN A 86 -27.61 2.68 -4.67
N ILE A 87 -26.53 2.06 -4.17
CA ILE A 87 -26.58 0.78 -3.45
C ILE A 87 -27.50 0.91 -2.22
N GLN A 88 -28.46 -0.01 -2.11
CA GLN A 88 -29.28 -0.18 -0.91
C GLN A 88 -28.90 -1.47 -0.17
N PRO A 89 -29.11 -1.54 1.16
CA PRO A 89 -28.91 -2.79 1.91
C PRO A 89 -29.66 -3.99 1.32
N SER A 90 -30.87 -3.78 0.82
CA SER A 90 -31.70 -4.81 0.18
C SER A 90 -31.09 -5.40 -1.08
N ASP A 91 -30.19 -4.68 -1.76
CA ASP A 91 -29.51 -5.18 -2.96
C ASP A 91 -28.53 -6.30 -2.64
N LEU A 92 -27.96 -6.30 -1.43
CA LEU A 92 -26.83 -7.17 -1.07
C LEU A 92 -27.14 -8.10 0.11
N LEU A 93 -28.20 -7.83 0.88
CA LEU A 93 -28.57 -8.57 2.09
C LEU A 93 -30.03 -9.07 2.10
N ALA A 94 -30.67 -9.22 0.94
CA ALA A 94 -31.96 -9.89 0.89
C ALA A 94 -31.82 -11.36 1.36
N LYS A 95 -32.74 -11.87 2.18
CA LYS A 95 -32.72 -13.28 2.60
C LYS A 95 -33.03 -14.18 1.39
N GLY A 96 -32.17 -15.15 1.11
CA GLY A 96 -32.42 -16.17 0.10
C GLY A 96 -33.56 -17.11 0.50
N ALA A 97 -34.17 -17.76 -0.50
CA ALA A 97 -35.34 -18.64 -0.32
C ALA A 97 -35.11 -19.78 0.70
N ASP A 98 -33.85 -20.22 0.87
CA ASP A 98 -33.49 -21.36 1.72
C ASP A 98 -33.04 -20.95 3.14
N GLY A 99 -33.17 -19.67 3.51
CA GLY A 99 -32.90 -19.18 4.88
C GLY A 99 -31.44 -19.19 5.34
N ALA A 100 -30.52 -19.80 4.57
CA ALA A 100 -29.11 -19.98 4.93
C ALA A 100 -28.14 -19.00 4.22
N PHE A 101 -28.58 -18.28 3.17
CA PHE A 101 -27.73 -17.43 2.34
C PHE A 101 -28.40 -16.08 2.01
N PHE A 102 -27.59 -15.06 1.71
CA PHE A 102 -28.08 -13.79 1.19
C PHE A 102 -28.18 -13.82 -0.34
N SER A 103 -29.21 -13.18 -0.89
CA SER A 103 -29.41 -12.99 -2.32
C SER A 103 -28.30 -12.10 -2.91
N ARG A 104 -27.83 -12.45 -4.11
CA ARG A 104 -26.83 -11.70 -4.90
C ARG A 104 -27.46 -10.79 -5.94
N GLU A 105 -28.77 -10.73 -6.00
CA GLU A 105 -29.52 -10.20 -7.12
C GLU A 105 -29.20 -8.72 -7.35
N GLY A 106 -28.95 -7.94 -6.28
CA GLY A 106 -28.52 -6.56 -6.44
C GLY A 106 -27.07 -6.40 -6.88
N LEU A 107 -26.15 -7.26 -6.43
CA LEU A 107 -24.78 -7.27 -6.97
C LEU A 107 -24.80 -7.63 -8.46
N ILE A 108 -25.59 -8.64 -8.83
CA ILE A 108 -25.82 -9.02 -10.22
C ILE A 108 -26.34 -7.83 -11.02
N ARG A 109 -27.36 -7.12 -10.53
CA ARG A 109 -27.89 -5.91 -11.19
C ARG A 109 -26.80 -4.85 -11.37
N ILE A 110 -25.98 -4.59 -10.35
CA ILE A 110 -24.86 -3.64 -10.43
C ILE A 110 -23.88 -4.07 -11.53
N LEU A 111 -23.47 -5.35 -11.55
CA LEU A 111 -22.57 -5.85 -12.58
C LEU A 111 -23.19 -5.75 -13.98
N ASP A 112 -24.50 -5.97 -14.08
CA ASP A 112 -25.21 -5.91 -15.35
C ASP A 112 -25.33 -4.48 -15.91
N THR A 113 -25.25 -3.43 -15.07
CA THR A 113 -25.20 -2.03 -15.53
C THR A 113 -23.80 -1.56 -15.94
N LEU A 114 -22.75 -2.32 -15.62
CA LEU A 114 -21.38 -1.94 -16.00
C LEU A 114 -21.11 -2.24 -17.48
N PRO A 115 -20.53 -1.29 -18.24
CA PRO A 115 -20.11 -1.54 -19.62
C PRO A 115 -18.78 -2.30 -19.65
N LEU A 116 -18.78 -3.56 -19.21
CA LEU A 116 -17.58 -4.38 -19.03
C LEU A 116 -16.76 -4.55 -20.32
N GLU A 117 -17.43 -4.60 -21.47
CA GLU A 117 -16.84 -4.59 -22.81
C GLU A 117 -15.85 -3.43 -23.05
N ASN A 118 -16.02 -2.28 -22.38
CA ASN A 118 -15.10 -1.15 -22.47
C ASN A 118 -13.73 -1.44 -21.81
N LEU A 119 -13.62 -2.47 -20.97
CA LEU A 119 -12.33 -2.86 -20.39
C LEU A 119 -11.32 -3.30 -21.46
N ARG A 120 -11.79 -3.84 -22.59
CA ARG A 120 -10.91 -4.31 -23.67
C ARG A 120 -10.03 -3.20 -24.25
N THR A 121 -10.56 -1.98 -24.32
CA THR A 121 -9.86 -0.81 -24.85
C THR A 121 -9.28 0.10 -23.76
N SER A 122 -9.48 -0.25 -22.48
CA SER A 122 -8.94 0.50 -21.36
C SER A 122 -7.40 0.46 -21.35
N PRO A 123 -6.72 1.58 -21.09
CA PRO A 123 -5.27 1.59 -20.86
C PRO A 123 -4.86 0.92 -19.54
N VAL A 124 -5.84 0.56 -18.69
CA VAL A 124 -5.62 -0.08 -17.39
C VAL A 124 -6.06 -1.54 -17.48
N ARG A 125 -5.12 -2.45 -17.24
CA ARG A 125 -5.42 -3.89 -17.11
C ARG A 125 -6.00 -4.19 -15.72
N VAL A 126 -7.07 -4.96 -15.67
CA VAL A 126 -7.82 -5.28 -14.46
C VAL A 126 -7.58 -6.72 -14.07
N THR A 127 -7.05 -6.93 -12.86
CA THR A 127 -6.84 -8.27 -12.30
C THR A 127 -7.69 -8.48 -11.05
N VAL A 128 -8.38 -9.60 -10.97
CA VAL A 128 -9.21 -9.96 -9.82
C VAL A 128 -8.61 -11.13 -9.06
N SER A 129 -8.65 -11.05 -7.73
CA SER A 129 -8.25 -12.14 -6.83
C SER A 129 -9.46 -12.97 -6.43
N VAL A 130 -9.30 -14.29 -6.46
CA VAL A 130 -10.29 -15.28 -6.00
C VAL A 130 -9.56 -16.39 -5.23
N HIS A 131 -10.29 -17.10 -4.38
CA HIS A 131 -9.76 -18.24 -3.64
C HIS A 131 -10.24 -19.55 -4.27
N ASP A 132 -9.31 -20.42 -4.66
CA ASP A 132 -9.58 -21.79 -5.10
C ASP A 132 -9.76 -22.70 -3.89
N ILE A 133 -11.01 -23.13 -3.64
CA ILE A 133 -11.40 -23.88 -2.45
C ILE A 133 -10.69 -25.24 -2.39
N ALA A 134 -10.57 -25.92 -3.53
CA ALA A 134 -10.04 -27.28 -3.57
C ALA A 134 -8.54 -27.31 -3.27
N ASN A 135 -7.80 -26.31 -3.76
CA ASN A 135 -6.35 -26.22 -3.60
C ASN A 135 -5.93 -25.32 -2.43
N ASN A 136 -6.86 -24.59 -1.82
CA ASN A 136 -6.62 -23.61 -0.75
C ASN A 136 -5.58 -22.55 -1.15
N GLN A 137 -5.74 -21.95 -2.34
CA GLN A 137 -4.77 -21.04 -2.95
C GLN A 137 -5.44 -19.80 -3.52
N ALA A 138 -4.73 -18.66 -3.47
CA ALA A 138 -5.10 -17.49 -4.25
C ALA A 138 -4.94 -17.76 -5.76
N ARG A 139 -5.87 -17.25 -6.55
CA ARG A 139 -5.80 -17.23 -8.02
C ARG A 139 -6.09 -15.82 -8.50
N PHE A 140 -5.40 -15.43 -9.57
CA PHE A 140 -5.52 -14.11 -10.18
C PHE A 140 -5.93 -14.25 -11.63
N TYR A 141 -6.97 -13.51 -12.02
CA TYR A 141 -7.49 -13.52 -13.38
C TYR A 141 -7.53 -12.10 -13.93
N GLU A 142 -6.90 -11.88 -15.07
CA GLU A 142 -7.03 -10.63 -15.81
C GLU A 142 -8.34 -10.62 -16.60
N LEU A 143 -9.09 -9.53 -16.55
CA LEU A 143 -10.45 -9.47 -17.11
C LEU A 143 -10.51 -8.95 -18.54
N ASN A 144 -9.62 -8.05 -18.95
CA ASN A 144 -9.83 -7.18 -20.13
C ASN A 144 -10.11 -7.92 -21.44
N ASP A 145 -9.53 -9.11 -21.61
CA ASP A 145 -9.69 -9.89 -22.85
C ASP A 145 -10.79 -10.95 -22.78
N LEU A 146 -11.34 -11.21 -21.60
CA LEU A 146 -12.36 -12.24 -21.38
C LEU A 146 -13.71 -11.83 -22.00
N PRO A 147 -14.61 -12.79 -22.26
CA PRO A 147 -16.02 -12.51 -22.53
C PRO A 147 -16.72 -11.91 -21.30
N ARG A 148 -17.75 -11.09 -21.54
CA ARG A 148 -18.53 -10.42 -20.49
C ARG A 148 -19.03 -11.37 -19.41
N ASP A 149 -19.55 -12.53 -19.80
CA ASP A 149 -20.10 -13.52 -18.85
C ASP A 149 -19.00 -14.10 -17.95
N GLU A 150 -17.80 -14.33 -18.47
CA GLU A 150 -16.66 -14.79 -17.67
C GLU A 150 -16.18 -13.72 -16.70
N MET A 151 -16.10 -12.45 -17.15
CA MET A 151 -15.79 -11.32 -16.26
C MET A 151 -16.79 -11.26 -15.10
N ARG A 152 -18.09 -11.39 -15.42
CA ARG A 152 -19.18 -11.39 -14.42
C ARG A 152 -19.03 -12.55 -13.44
N THR A 153 -18.79 -13.77 -13.91
CA THR A 153 -18.55 -14.93 -13.05
C THR A 153 -17.37 -14.72 -12.11
N LEU A 154 -16.25 -14.20 -12.61
CA LEU A 154 -15.05 -13.94 -11.80
C LEU A 154 -15.26 -12.82 -10.76
N LEU A 155 -16.01 -11.77 -11.09
CA LEU A 155 -16.38 -10.70 -10.13
C LEU A 155 -17.32 -11.22 -9.03
N LEU A 156 -18.29 -12.06 -9.39
CA LEU A 156 -19.16 -12.74 -8.43
C LEU A 156 -18.36 -13.71 -7.54
N ALA A 157 -17.42 -14.46 -8.12
CA ALA A 157 -16.52 -15.33 -7.38
C ALA A 157 -15.69 -14.54 -6.36
N SER A 158 -15.08 -13.43 -6.80
CA SER A 158 -14.22 -12.58 -5.96
C SER A 158 -14.96 -11.95 -4.77
N SER A 159 -16.28 -11.82 -4.84
CA SER A 159 -17.13 -11.26 -3.78
C SER A 159 -17.94 -12.32 -3.03
N ALA A 160 -17.67 -13.61 -3.28
CA ALA A 160 -18.37 -14.73 -2.65
C ALA A 160 -17.89 -14.98 -1.22
N ILE A 161 -18.25 -14.08 -0.31
CA ILE A 161 -17.89 -14.17 1.11
C ILE A 161 -18.40 -15.50 1.68
N PRO A 162 -17.53 -16.35 2.26
CA PRO A 162 -17.93 -17.64 2.80
C PRO A 162 -19.06 -17.51 3.82
N ARG A 163 -20.03 -18.42 3.74
CA ARG A 163 -21.26 -18.47 4.57
C ARG A 163 -22.26 -17.33 4.33
N ILE A 164 -21.91 -16.31 3.55
CA ILE A 164 -22.82 -15.21 3.18
C ILE A 164 -23.37 -15.47 1.78
N TYR A 165 -22.49 -15.84 0.85
CA TYR A 165 -22.84 -16.11 -0.53
C TYR A 165 -22.25 -17.44 -1.04
N THR A 166 -22.90 -18.03 -2.05
CA THR A 166 -22.53 -19.32 -2.64
C THR A 166 -21.23 -19.24 -3.45
N ALA A 167 -20.33 -20.21 -3.37
CA ALA A 167 -19.14 -20.20 -4.23
C ALA A 167 -19.53 -20.31 -5.73
N GLU A 168 -18.74 -19.72 -6.62
CA GLU A 168 -18.96 -19.75 -8.07
C GLU A 168 -18.11 -20.83 -8.74
N TYR A 169 -18.57 -21.35 -9.88
CA TYR A 169 -17.80 -22.30 -10.68
C TYR A 169 -17.20 -21.63 -11.91
N TYR A 170 -15.89 -21.77 -12.09
CA TYR A 170 -15.19 -21.26 -13.27
C TYR A 170 -14.09 -22.23 -13.68
N GLN A 171 -14.10 -22.64 -14.96
CA GLN A 171 -13.12 -23.58 -15.53
C GLN A 171 -12.89 -24.83 -14.66
N GLY A 172 -13.98 -25.44 -14.19
CA GLY A 172 -13.96 -26.66 -13.37
C GLY A 172 -13.52 -26.47 -11.92
N ARG A 173 -13.33 -25.23 -11.45
CA ARG A 173 -12.94 -24.91 -10.07
C ARG A 173 -14.06 -24.23 -9.33
N GLN A 174 -14.19 -24.55 -8.05
CA GLN A 174 -15.07 -23.85 -7.13
C GLN A 174 -14.28 -22.70 -6.49
N LEU A 175 -14.72 -21.47 -6.77
CA LEU A 175 -14.02 -20.24 -6.42
C LEU A 175 -14.86 -19.41 -5.44
N MET A 176 -14.18 -18.76 -4.50
CA MET A 176 -14.81 -17.85 -3.55
C MET A 176 -13.99 -16.56 -3.33
N ASP A 177 -14.45 -15.70 -2.41
CA ASP A 177 -13.83 -14.40 -2.15
C ASP A 177 -12.33 -14.54 -1.84
N GLY A 178 -11.48 -13.79 -2.54
CA GLY A 178 -10.02 -13.86 -2.40
C GLY A 178 -9.50 -13.32 -1.06
N GLY A 179 -10.34 -12.68 -0.24
CA GLY A 179 -9.95 -12.02 1.00
C GLY A 179 -9.65 -12.99 2.15
N VAL A 180 -9.92 -14.28 1.94
CA VAL A 180 -9.68 -15.39 2.88
C VAL A 180 -8.36 -16.12 2.63
N THR A 181 -7.55 -15.62 1.70
CA THR A 181 -6.26 -16.20 1.33
C THR A 181 -5.16 -15.79 2.33
N PRO A 182 -4.17 -16.68 2.62
CA PRO A 182 -3.00 -16.33 3.42
C PRO A 182 -2.20 -15.13 2.88
N GLU A 183 -2.20 -14.94 1.56
CA GLU A 183 -1.51 -13.88 0.84
C GLU A 183 -2.11 -12.49 1.09
N GLY A 184 -3.34 -12.43 1.63
CA GLY A 184 -4.05 -11.18 1.92
C GLY A 184 -4.85 -10.66 0.72
N ASP A 185 -5.38 -9.44 0.85
CA ASP A 185 -6.40 -8.90 -0.06
C ASP A 185 -5.89 -7.86 -1.06
N LEU A 186 -4.57 -7.68 -1.17
CA LEU A 186 -3.95 -6.56 -1.90
C LEU A 186 -3.21 -6.94 -3.20
N CYS A 187 -3.38 -8.16 -3.73
CA CYS A 187 -2.93 -8.53 -5.09
C CYS A 187 -1.49 -8.08 -5.45
N ILE A 188 -0.55 -8.13 -4.49
CA ILE A 188 0.81 -7.60 -4.66
C ILE A 188 1.61 -8.46 -5.65
N ALA A 189 1.61 -9.78 -5.44
CA ALA A 189 2.29 -10.75 -6.28
C ALA A 189 2.00 -10.57 -7.78
N PRO A 190 0.74 -10.57 -8.26
CA PRO A 190 0.48 -10.43 -9.68
C PRO A 190 0.93 -9.06 -10.24
N ALA A 191 0.86 -7.98 -9.46
CA ALA A 191 1.37 -6.70 -9.92
C ALA A 191 2.90 -6.72 -10.09
N TYR A 192 3.60 -7.27 -9.11
CA TYR A 192 5.05 -7.40 -9.15
C TYR A 192 5.55 -8.30 -10.29
N GLU A 193 4.89 -9.44 -10.49
CA GLU A 193 5.17 -10.41 -11.56
C GLU A 193 4.93 -9.80 -12.95
N ASN A 194 3.95 -8.91 -13.10
CA ASN A 194 3.71 -8.14 -14.33
C ASN A 194 4.66 -6.94 -14.52
N GLY A 195 5.74 -6.86 -13.73
CA GLY A 195 6.79 -5.84 -13.88
C GLY A 195 6.47 -4.49 -13.25
N HIS A 196 5.35 -4.36 -12.53
CA HIS A 196 5.08 -3.15 -11.75
C HIS A 196 6.01 -3.08 -10.55
N ARG A 197 6.50 -1.88 -10.28
CA ARG A 197 7.35 -1.59 -9.12
C ARG A 197 6.84 -0.44 -8.28
N ASN A 198 6.00 0.42 -8.85
CA ASN A 198 5.29 1.42 -8.08
C ASN A 198 3.92 0.86 -7.72
N MET A 199 3.62 0.71 -6.44
CA MET A 199 2.38 0.12 -5.95
C MET A 199 1.60 1.14 -5.12
N LEU A 200 0.54 1.69 -5.69
CA LEU A 200 -0.41 2.53 -4.99
C LEU A 200 -1.52 1.65 -4.42
N MET A 201 -1.56 1.52 -3.10
CA MET A 201 -2.44 0.61 -2.38
C MET A 201 -3.50 1.40 -1.63
N ILE A 202 -4.77 1.01 -1.77
CA ILE A 202 -5.86 1.52 -0.93
C ILE A 202 -6.40 0.38 -0.09
N SER A 203 -5.92 0.30 1.14
CA SER A 203 -6.30 -0.74 2.09
C SER A 203 -7.51 -0.32 2.91
N LEU A 204 -8.39 -1.29 3.18
CA LEU A 204 -9.54 -1.11 4.07
C LEU A 204 -9.23 -1.56 5.51
N ARG A 205 -7.95 -1.82 5.81
CA ARG A 205 -7.45 -2.26 7.12
C ARG A 205 -6.52 -1.18 7.71
N PRO A 206 -6.83 -0.59 8.87
CA PRO A 206 -5.98 0.44 9.48
C PRO A 206 -4.62 -0.10 9.94
N LYS A 207 -4.56 -1.40 10.27
CA LYS A 207 -3.36 -2.08 10.78
C LYS A 207 -2.44 -2.63 9.69
N LEU A 208 -2.57 -2.17 8.44
CA LEU A 208 -1.62 -2.51 7.39
C LEU A 208 -0.20 -2.09 7.80
N SER A 209 0.67 -3.09 7.96
CA SER A 209 2.12 -2.95 8.16
C SER A 209 2.83 -3.45 6.92
N LEU A 210 3.82 -2.69 6.45
CA LEU A 210 4.69 -3.08 5.34
C LEU A 210 5.85 -3.97 5.81
N TYR A 211 6.17 -3.99 7.10
CA TYR A 211 7.39 -4.60 7.66
C TYR A 211 7.10 -5.83 8.54
N GLY A 212 5.99 -6.52 8.27
CA GLY A 212 5.53 -7.66 9.05
C GLY A 212 4.58 -7.30 10.18
N GLY A 213 3.83 -8.30 10.66
CA GLY A 213 2.86 -8.15 11.75
C GLY A 213 1.52 -7.55 11.31
N THR A 214 0.56 -8.43 11.05
CA THR A 214 -0.89 -8.23 11.20
C THR A 214 -1.74 -7.62 10.09
N SER A 215 -1.38 -7.55 8.79
CA SER A 215 -2.41 -7.22 7.77
C SER A 215 -2.12 -7.47 6.27
N VAL A 216 -0.87 -7.75 5.85
CA VAL A 216 -0.54 -8.34 4.55
C VAL A 216 0.18 -9.64 4.86
N GLY A 217 -0.13 -10.75 4.18
CA GLY A 217 0.31 -12.10 4.56
C GLY A 217 1.72 -12.15 5.17
N ASN A 218 1.80 -12.43 6.47
CA ASN A 218 2.93 -12.74 7.37
C ASN A 218 4.39 -12.29 7.10
N GLY A 219 4.71 -11.47 6.11
CA GLY A 219 6.07 -11.09 5.72
C GLY A 219 6.35 -9.59 5.76
N ASN A 220 7.64 -9.23 5.76
CA ASN A 220 8.10 -7.89 5.45
C ASN A 220 8.04 -7.71 3.93
N LEU A 221 7.13 -6.88 3.43
CA LEU A 221 6.94 -6.65 1.99
C LEU A 221 8.19 -6.09 1.32
N THR A 222 9.03 -5.36 2.05
CA THR A 222 10.29 -4.85 1.51
C THR A 222 11.38 -5.91 1.40
N GLU A 223 11.24 -7.04 2.10
CA GLU A 223 12.10 -8.22 1.90
C GLU A 223 11.57 -9.09 0.77
N GLU A 224 10.25 -9.27 0.69
CA GLU A 224 9.59 -10.08 -0.34
C GLU A 224 9.62 -9.42 -1.73
N TYR A 225 9.53 -8.08 -1.77
CA TYR A 225 9.50 -7.27 -2.98
C TYR A 225 10.53 -6.11 -2.90
N PRO A 226 11.84 -6.42 -2.96
CA PRO A 226 12.91 -5.50 -2.56
C PRO A 226 13.13 -4.29 -3.47
N ASP A 227 12.62 -4.30 -4.70
CA ASP A 227 12.73 -3.19 -5.65
C ASP A 227 11.36 -2.55 -5.96
N ALA A 228 10.34 -2.83 -5.14
CA ALA A 228 9.03 -2.23 -5.20
C ALA A 228 8.87 -1.09 -4.19
N ASP A 229 8.29 0.01 -4.66
CA ASP A 229 7.89 1.17 -3.89
C ASP A 229 6.41 1.09 -3.54
N PHE A 230 6.09 1.16 -2.24
CA PHE A 230 4.72 1.05 -1.73
C PHE A 230 4.18 2.40 -1.25
N MET A 231 3.07 2.83 -1.80
CA MET A 231 2.29 3.99 -1.35
C MET A 231 0.95 3.50 -0.79
N VAL A 232 0.76 3.57 0.52
CA VAL A 232 -0.44 3.01 1.16
C VAL A 232 -1.34 4.11 1.69
N VAL A 233 -2.52 4.24 1.08
CA VAL A 233 -3.66 4.92 1.68
C VAL A 233 -4.44 3.90 2.51
N LYS A 234 -4.68 4.22 3.78
CA LYS A 234 -5.42 3.37 4.71
C LYS A 234 -6.26 4.24 5.65
N PRO A 235 -7.37 3.71 6.19
CA PRO A 235 -8.18 4.45 7.12
C PRO A 235 -7.41 4.76 8.41
N MET A 236 -7.55 5.97 8.94
CA MET A 236 -6.96 6.36 10.22
C MET A 236 -7.70 5.76 11.42
N ARG A 237 -8.96 5.33 11.22
CA ARG A 237 -9.81 4.74 12.25
C ARG A 237 -10.37 3.38 11.82
N PRO A 238 -10.67 2.47 12.76
CA PRO A 238 -11.34 1.21 12.44
C PRO A 238 -12.71 1.42 11.77
N MET A 239 -12.94 0.75 10.64
CA MET A 239 -14.19 0.88 9.86
C MET A 239 -15.28 -0.16 10.20
N GLY A 240 -15.23 -0.74 11.41
CA GLY A 240 -16.18 -1.75 11.89
C GLY A 240 -15.84 -3.21 11.52
N ASN A 241 -16.61 -4.15 12.07
CA ASN A 241 -16.43 -5.60 11.88
C ASN A 241 -17.23 -6.12 10.67
N LEU A 242 -17.49 -7.43 10.57
CA LEU A 242 -18.27 -8.02 9.47
C LEU A 242 -19.67 -7.39 9.37
N LEU A 243 -20.38 -7.24 10.50
CA LEU A 243 -21.75 -6.73 10.54
C LEU A 243 -21.80 -5.20 10.45
N THR A 244 -21.06 -4.51 11.32
CA THR A 244 -21.10 -3.04 11.43
C THR A 244 -20.28 -2.33 10.34
N GLY A 245 -19.36 -3.06 9.73
CA GLY A 245 -18.44 -2.60 8.70
C GLY A 245 -18.78 -3.16 7.32
N THR A 246 -18.37 -4.40 7.08
CA THR A 246 -18.34 -5.06 5.76
C THR A 246 -19.72 -5.23 5.14
N LEU A 247 -20.75 -5.54 5.95
CA LEU A 247 -22.13 -5.73 5.48
C LEU A 247 -23.01 -4.48 5.72
N ASN A 248 -22.44 -3.37 6.18
CA ASN A 248 -23.20 -2.16 6.46
C ASN A 248 -23.25 -1.23 5.24
N PHE A 249 -24.21 -1.50 4.36
CA PHE A 249 -24.49 -0.75 3.12
C PHE A 249 -25.52 0.37 3.30
N ALA A 250 -25.71 0.87 4.51
CA ALA A 250 -26.64 1.97 4.74
C ALA A 250 -26.15 3.24 4.00
N PRO A 251 -27.03 3.97 3.28
CA PRO A 251 -26.61 5.09 2.41
C PRO A 251 -25.79 6.16 3.13
N GLU A 252 -26.14 6.48 4.38
CA GLU A 252 -25.40 7.43 5.20
C GLU A 252 -24.00 6.92 5.54
N ARG A 253 -23.83 5.61 5.78
CA ARG A 253 -22.53 4.99 6.04
C ARG A 253 -21.65 4.95 4.80
N ILE A 254 -22.23 4.73 3.62
CA ILE A 254 -21.51 4.81 2.34
C ILE A 254 -20.96 6.23 2.15
N ARG A 255 -21.79 7.26 2.33
CA ARG A 255 -21.37 8.66 2.18
C ARG A 255 -20.28 9.05 3.19
N VAL A 256 -20.45 8.68 4.46
CA VAL A 256 -19.45 8.95 5.50
C VAL A 256 -18.10 8.30 5.15
N ARG A 257 -18.10 7.03 4.74
CA ARG A 257 -16.85 6.34 4.37
C ARG A 257 -16.17 6.94 3.15
N MET A 258 -16.95 7.39 2.16
CA MET A 258 -16.40 8.11 1.02
C MET A 258 -15.72 9.42 1.46
N GLN A 259 -16.32 10.17 2.38
CA GLN A 259 -15.71 11.37 2.96
C GLN A 259 -14.46 11.05 3.80
N GLU A 260 -14.48 9.97 4.57
CA GLU A 260 -13.32 9.46 5.31
C GLU A 260 -12.18 9.10 4.36
N GLY A 261 -12.48 8.38 3.26
CA GLY A 261 -11.52 8.01 2.23
C GLY A 261 -10.87 9.21 1.57
N TYR A 262 -11.66 10.23 1.23
CA TYR A 262 -11.14 11.48 0.70
C TYR A 262 -10.21 12.18 1.70
N SER A 263 -10.66 12.33 2.94
CA SER A 263 -9.92 13.05 3.99
C SER A 263 -8.61 12.35 4.36
N ASP A 264 -8.64 11.03 4.53
CA ASP A 264 -7.47 10.23 4.89
C ASP A 264 -6.45 10.17 3.75
N ALA A 265 -6.91 10.13 2.50
CA ALA A 265 -6.04 10.27 1.33
C ALA A 265 -5.40 11.67 1.26
N LYS A 266 -6.13 12.75 1.53
CA LYS A 266 -5.55 14.11 1.60
C LYS A 266 -4.52 14.22 2.72
N ASN A 267 -4.78 13.63 3.89
CA ASN A 267 -3.82 13.57 4.99
C ASN A 267 -2.55 12.81 4.56
N PHE A 268 -2.70 11.63 3.94
CA PHE A 268 -1.58 10.88 3.37
C PHE A 268 -0.77 11.72 2.36
N LEU A 269 -1.44 12.41 1.44
CA LEU A 269 -0.80 13.28 0.44
C LEU A 269 -0.09 14.49 1.07
N SER A 270 -0.65 15.09 2.12
CA SER A 270 0.05 16.12 2.88
C SER A 270 1.32 15.56 3.56
N GLY A 271 1.23 14.35 4.11
CA GLY A 271 2.39 13.64 4.65
C GLY A 271 3.44 13.35 3.58
N MET A 272 3.05 13.05 2.34
CA MET A 272 3.98 12.92 1.21
C MET A 272 4.64 14.24 0.83
N ARG A 273 3.94 15.37 0.90
CA ARG A 273 4.54 16.70 0.68
C ARG A 273 5.50 17.10 1.80
N ILE A 274 5.30 16.56 2.99
CA ILE A 274 6.18 16.73 4.15
C ILE A 274 7.28 15.65 4.16
N ARG A 275 7.23 14.64 3.28
CA ARG A 275 8.31 13.65 3.18
C ARG A 275 9.58 14.38 2.78
N PRO A 276 10.61 14.35 3.63
CA PRO A 276 11.85 15.03 3.34
C PRO A 276 12.44 14.55 2.02
N GLN A 277 12.67 15.47 1.09
CA GLN A 277 13.32 15.19 -0.19
C GLN A 277 14.84 15.43 -0.09
N THR A 278 15.27 16.18 0.93
CA THR A 278 16.67 16.48 1.22
C THR A 278 17.09 15.90 2.58
N PRO A 279 18.39 15.60 2.78
CA PRO A 279 18.89 15.21 4.10
C PRO A 279 18.64 16.27 5.18
N GLU A 280 18.64 17.55 4.82
CA GLU A 280 18.38 18.66 5.73
C GLU A 280 16.93 18.67 6.22
N GLU A 281 15.96 18.51 5.31
CA GLU A 281 14.55 18.33 5.68
C GLU A 281 14.36 17.06 6.54
N MET A 282 15.12 16.00 6.26
CA MET A 282 15.02 14.72 6.97
C MET A 282 15.50 14.88 8.40
N ASN A 283 16.61 15.59 8.57
CA ASN A 283 17.10 15.96 9.89
C ASN A 283 16.09 16.80 10.65
N ALA A 284 15.47 17.82 10.02
CA ALA A 284 14.49 18.66 10.70
C ALA A 284 13.32 17.83 11.27
N VAL A 285 12.74 16.94 10.45
CA VAL A 285 11.66 16.05 10.88
C VAL A 285 12.12 15.07 11.96
N LEU A 286 13.30 14.47 11.80
CA LEU A 286 13.87 13.55 12.79
C LEU A 286 14.14 14.27 14.12
N THR A 287 14.75 15.46 14.10
CA THR A 287 15.03 16.25 15.30
C THR A 287 13.75 16.52 16.08
N GLU A 288 12.69 17.02 15.42
CA GLU A 288 11.40 17.30 16.07
C GLU A 288 10.79 16.02 16.69
N LYS A 289 10.75 14.93 15.92
CA LYS A 289 10.15 13.67 16.36
C LYS A 289 10.94 13.03 17.51
N MET A 290 12.26 13.07 17.44
CA MET A 290 13.16 12.54 18.46
C MET A 290 13.04 13.34 19.77
N GLN A 291 13.03 14.67 19.71
CA GLN A 291 12.86 15.53 20.90
C GLN A 291 11.54 15.27 21.61
N ARG A 292 10.46 15.06 20.85
CA ARG A 292 9.14 14.81 21.41
C ARG A 292 9.01 13.41 22.04
N LEU A 293 9.58 12.39 21.40
CA LEU A 293 9.45 11.00 21.84
C LEU A 293 10.45 10.60 22.93
N PHE A 294 11.62 11.23 22.98
CA PHE A 294 12.72 10.84 23.86
C PHE A 294 13.18 12.01 24.74
N PRO A 295 12.40 12.36 25.79
CA PRO A 295 12.77 13.43 26.71
C PRO A 295 13.98 13.09 27.60
N ASN A 296 14.40 11.82 27.64
CA ASN A 296 15.61 11.37 28.33
C ASN A 296 16.21 10.13 27.64
N GLY A 297 17.48 9.84 27.93
CA GLY A 297 18.24 8.74 27.35
C GLY A 297 17.70 7.35 27.70
N ARG A 298 17.03 7.20 28.86
CA ARG A 298 16.46 5.90 29.29
C ARG A 298 15.33 5.44 28.37
N ILE A 299 14.46 6.35 27.94
CA ILE A 299 13.38 6.01 27.01
C ILE A 299 13.96 5.64 25.62
N LEU A 300 14.98 6.37 25.18
CA LEU A 300 15.68 6.06 23.93
C LEU A 300 16.35 4.68 23.98
N GLU A 301 17.01 4.33 25.08
CA GLU A 301 17.60 3.01 25.30
C GLU A 301 16.54 1.90 25.19
N MET A 302 15.41 2.05 25.89
CA MET A 302 14.30 1.09 25.82
C MET A 302 13.75 0.95 24.40
N PHE A 303 13.64 2.06 23.66
CA PHE A 303 13.26 2.02 22.25
C PHE A 303 14.27 1.23 21.42
N LEU A 304 15.56 1.48 21.55
CA LEU A 304 16.59 0.77 20.79
C LEU A 304 16.66 -0.73 21.17
N GLN A 305 16.43 -1.10 22.42
CA GLN A 305 16.36 -2.50 22.83
C GLN A 305 15.16 -3.24 22.20
N LYS A 306 14.01 -2.58 22.10
CA LYS A 306 12.77 -3.18 21.58
C LYS A 306 12.63 -3.10 20.06
N TYR A 307 13.06 -2.00 19.46
CA TYR A 307 12.84 -1.67 18.04
C TYR A 307 14.14 -1.63 17.23
N GLY A 308 15.31 -1.58 17.87
CA GLY A 308 16.59 -1.46 17.17
C GLY A 308 16.91 -2.63 16.24
N GLY A 309 16.42 -3.83 16.55
CA GLY A 309 16.56 -5.00 15.67
C GLY A 309 15.79 -4.90 14.35
N ARG A 310 14.87 -3.94 14.22
CA ARG A 310 14.14 -3.64 12.98
C ARG A 310 14.86 -2.65 12.09
N LEU A 311 15.90 -2.02 12.62
CA LEU A 311 16.83 -1.19 11.85
C LEU A 311 17.90 -2.11 11.25
N ALA A 312 19.03 -1.55 10.81
CA ALA A 312 20.11 -2.38 10.29
C ALA A 312 20.86 -3.12 11.42
N PRO A 313 21.44 -4.30 11.13
CA PRO A 313 22.25 -5.05 12.10
C PRO A 313 23.32 -4.17 12.73
N ASN A 314 23.37 -4.14 14.05
CA ASN A 314 24.31 -3.32 14.79
C ASN A 314 25.37 -4.19 15.50
N VAL A 315 26.64 -3.89 15.24
CA VAL A 315 27.77 -4.40 16.03
C VAL A 315 28.26 -3.27 16.94
N PRO A 316 28.23 -3.43 18.28
CA PRO A 316 28.70 -2.43 19.22
C PRO A 316 30.21 -2.21 19.03
N LEU A 317 30.57 -1.07 18.45
CA LEU A 317 31.96 -0.70 18.22
C LEU A 317 32.17 0.74 18.69
N PRO A 318 33.22 1.02 19.48
CA PRO A 318 33.66 2.39 19.77
C PRO A 318 34.00 3.09 18.45
N THR A 319 33.53 4.32 18.28
CA THR A 319 33.71 5.05 17.01
C THR A 319 34.79 6.13 17.12
N LEU A 320 35.70 6.18 16.14
CA LEU A 320 36.79 7.17 16.08
C LEU A 320 36.39 8.50 15.41
N GLY A 321 35.26 8.52 14.68
CA GLY A 321 34.87 9.61 13.80
C GLY A 321 33.78 10.51 14.36
N GLY A 322 33.97 11.07 15.55
CA GLY A 322 33.10 12.14 16.07
C GLY A 322 33.19 13.40 15.19
N ASN A 323 32.05 14.00 14.84
CA ASN A 323 31.79 15.25 14.08
C ASN A 323 32.57 15.51 12.76
N VAL A 324 33.55 14.69 12.39
CA VAL A 324 34.34 14.84 11.15
C VAL A 324 33.54 14.34 9.95
N TRP A 325 32.96 13.14 10.09
CA TRP A 325 32.23 12.43 9.03
C TRP A 325 30.72 12.38 9.28
N TYR A 326 30.25 12.97 10.38
CA TYR A 326 28.87 12.88 10.82
C TYR A 326 28.39 14.21 11.38
N ASP A 327 27.13 14.53 11.11
CA ASP A 327 26.42 15.65 11.73
C ASP A 327 25.52 15.15 12.85
N ASN A 328 25.53 15.87 13.98
CA ASN A 328 24.60 15.61 15.07
C ASN A 328 23.19 16.08 14.66
N VAL A 329 22.23 15.17 14.76
CA VAL A 329 20.82 15.42 14.41
C VAL A 329 19.99 15.57 15.68
N PHE A 330 20.32 14.79 16.71
CA PHE A 330 19.64 14.83 18.00
C PHE A 330 20.59 14.38 19.11
N GLU A 331 20.42 14.95 20.31
CA GLU A 331 21.20 14.61 21.50
C GLU A 331 20.33 14.68 22.76
N VAL A 332 20.45 13.66 23.63
CA VAL A 332 19.81 13.62 24.96
C VAL A 332 20.63 12.76 25.90
N ASP A 333 20.96 13.26 27.09
CA ASP A 333 21.73 12.53 28.12
C ASP A 333 23.01 11.83 27.59
N GLY A 334 23.71 12.44 26.62
CA GLY A 334 24.91 11.89 25.98
C GLY A 334 24.64 10.91 24.83
N TRP A 335 23.41 10.43 24.67
CA TRP A 335 22.98 9.70 23.47
C TRP A 335 22.90 10.64 22.28
N ARG A 336 23.33 10.17 21.10
CA ARG A 336 23.28 10.97 19.87
C ARG A 336 22.72 10.17 18.70
N LEU A 337 21.88 10.84 17.90
CA LEU A 337 21.58 10.43 16.53
C LEU A 337 22.45 11.25 15.59
N GLN A 338 23.19 10.58 14.73
CA GLN A 338 24.12 11.19 13.80
C GLN A 338 23.84 10.77 12.36
N GLN A 339 23.86 11.72 11.43
CA GLN A 339 23.78 11.49 9.99
C GLN A 339 25.20 11.45 9.40
N GLN A 340 25.50 10.53 8.49
CA GLN A 340 26.74 10.54 7.73
C GLN A 340 26.79 11.73 6.75
N ARG A 341 27.91 12.45 6.72
CA ARG A 341 28.26 13.40 5.66
C ARG A 341 28.71 12.63 4.42
N THR A 342 27.96 12.72 3.33
CA THR A 342 28.37 12.09 2.05
C THR A 342 27.98 12.97 0.87
N ALA A 343 28.96 13.33 0.05
CA ALA A 343 28.71 13.98 -1.23
C ALA A 343 28.20 12.95 -2.26
N GLY A 344 26.90 12.94 -2.51
CA GLY A 344 26.29 12.20 -3.63
C GLY A 344 25.90 10.73 -3.40
N LEU A 345 25.88 10.23 -2.16
CA LEU A 345 25.35 8.92 -1.79
C LEU A 345 24.17 9.05 -0.81
N GLN A 346 23.31 8.04 -0.73
CA GLN A 346 22.23 7.99 0.25
C GLN A 346 22.79 8.12 1.68
N SER A 347 22.28 9.11 2.43
CA SER A 347 22.70 9.37 3.81
C SER A 347 22.13 8.30 4.75
N HIS A 348 22.98 7.73 5.59
CA HIS A 348 22.59 6.80 6.65
C HIS A 348 22.76 7.45 8.03
N TYR A 349 22.12 6.88 9.04
CA TYR A 349 22.15 7.38 10.41
C TYR A 349 22.69 6.32 11.38
N ARG A 350 23.20 6.78 12.52
CA ARG A 350 23.63 5.93 13.63
C ARG A 350 23.19 6.50 14.96
N PHE A 351 22.90 5.59 15.89
CA PHE A 351 22.76 5.92 17.31
C PHE A 351 24.06 5.65 18.03
N LEU A 352 24.52 6.61 18.82
CA LEU A 352 25.63 6.47 19.75
C LEU A 352 25.09 6.56 21.17
N ASP A 353 25.59 5.69 22.04
CA ASP A 353 25.39 5.80 23.48
C ASP A 353 26.30 6.89 24.10
N PRO A 354 26.16 7.20 25.40
CA PRO A 354 26.99 8.18 26.10
C PRO A 354 28.48 7.82 26.12
N GLN A 355 28.84 6.56 25.88
CA GLN A 355 30.22 6.07 25.81
C GLN A 355 30.79 6.11 24.39
N ASN A 356 30.09 6.71 23.41
CA ASN A 356 30.45 6.75 21.98
C ASN A 356 30.48 5.36 21.30
N VAL A 357 29.78 4.38 21.87
CA VAL A 357 29.60 3.07 21.25
C VAL A 357 28.34 3.11 20.41
N ARG A 358 28.43 2.55 19.19
CA ARG A 358 27.27 2.49 18.31
C ARG A 358 26.21 1.55 18.88
N ALA A 359 25.04 2.10 19.17
CA ALA A 359 23.88 1.40 19.71
C ALA A 359 22.80 1.07 18.65
N GLY A 360 22.89 1.68 17.47
CA GLY A 360 21.97 1.40 16.35
C GLY A 360 22.49 1.94 15.02
N TRP A 361 22.01 1.34 13.93
CA TRP A 361 22.38 1.70 12.56
C TRP A 361 21.13 1.79 11.69
N VAL A 362 21.04 2.83 10.85
CA VAL A 362 19.88 3.10 10.00
C VAL A 362 20.36 3.34 8.59
N LEU A 363 20.14 2.37 7.70
CA LEU A 363 20.56 2.49 6.29
C LEU A 363 19.59 3.35 5.48
N GLN A 364 18.29 3.27 5.79
CA GLN A 364 17.25 4.03 5.11
C GLN A 364 16.59 5.00 6.09
N PRO A 365 16.67 6.32 5.87
CA PRO A 365 16.13 7.31 6.82
C PRO A 365 14.61 7.16 7.03
N GLN A 366 13.88 6.77 5.97
CA GLN A 366 12.44 6.53 6.06
C GLN A 366 12.09 5.37 7.02
N GLN A 367 12.92 4.33 7.08
CA GLN A 367 12.76 3.21 8.00
C GLN A 367 12.78 3.68 9.47
N LEU A 368 13.63 4.67 9.79
CA LEU A 368 13.65 5.27 11.13
C LEU A 368 12.36 6.05 11.41
N LEU A 369 11.89 6.89 10.48
CA LEU A 369 10.62 7.62 10.65
C LEU A 369 9.42 6.69 10.87
N ASP A 370 9.34 5.61 10.08
CA ASP A 370 8.27 4.63 10.19
C ASP A 370 8.32 3.89 11.53
N THR A 371 9.52 3.49 11.97
CA THR A 371 9.72 2.83 13.28
C THR A 371 9.34 3.76 14.43
N LEU A 372 9.67 5.05 14.33
CA LEU A 372 9.27 6.07 15.30
C LEU A 372 7.76 6.29 15.30
N ALA A 373 7.09 6.21 14.15
CA ALA A 373 5.63 6.33 14.08
C ALA A 373 4.93 5.13 14.72
N GLU A 374 5.47 3.92 14.55
CA GLU A 374 4.94 2.73 15.22
C GLU A 374 5.14 2.79 16.75
N TYR A 375 6.32 3.22 17.20
CA TYR A 375 6.58 3.41 18.62
C TYR A 375 5.60 4.42 19.25
N GLU A 376 5.36 5.53 18.56
CA GLU A 376 4.39 6.53 18.99
C GLU A 376 2.96 5.96 19.08
N ALA A 377 2.51 5.23 18.06
CA ALA A 377 1.19 4.58 18.08
C ALA A 377 1.06 3.57 19.24
N ALA A 378 2.14 2.87 19.59
CA ALA A 378 2.15 1.96 20.74
C ALA A 378 1.99 2.72 22.07
N LEU A 379 2.66 3.87 22.24
CA LEU A 379 2.52 4.73 23.43
C LEU A 379 1.09 5.28 23.58
N GLU A 380 0.44 5.66 22.49
CA GLU A 380 -0.96 6.14 22.52
C GLU A 380 -1.94 5.04 22.94
N LEU A 381 -1.70 3.80 22.53
CA LEU A 381 -2.52 2.65 22.95
C LEU A 381 -2.37 2.34 24.44
N GLU A 382 -1.18 2.48 25.00
CA GLU A 382 -0.93 2.30 26.43
C GLU A 382 -1.56 3.43 27.27
N ARG A 383 -1.62 4.65 26.76
CA ARG A 383 -2.28 5.80 27.43
C ARG A 383 -3.81 5.71 27.49
N ASN A 384 -4.41 4.96 26.57
CA ASN A 384 -5.86 4.80 26.47
C ASN A 384 -6.37 3.50 27.11
N ARG A 385 -5.49 2.75 27.80
CA ARG A 385 -5.82 1.64 28.68
C ARG A 385 -5.75 2.09 30.12
#